data_AF-A0A430Q0Q7-F1
#
_entry.id   AF-A0A430Q0Q7-F1
#
_cell.length_a   1.000
_cell.length_b   1.000
_cell.length_c   1.000
_cell.angle_alpha   90.00
_cell.angle_beta   90.00
_cell.angle_gamma   90.00
#
_symmetry.space_group_name_H-M   'P 1'
#
loop_
_entity.id
_entity.type
_entity.pdbx_description
1 polymer ?
#
loop_
_entity_poly.entity_id
_entity_poly.type
_entity_poly.pdbx_seq_one_letter_code
_entity_poly.pdbx_strand_id
1 'polypeptide(L)' 'MVDSFDFKVRIPKRPLTRRGILSSVASLYDPLGLVAPFILPMKQLLQRLGKLGLGWNEEIPNEESKRWLEILSEFQKG' A
#
# COMPACT_ATOMS: atom_id res chain seq x y z
N MET A 1 -1.73 5.75 -27.78
CA MET A 1 -2.71 5.10 -26.89
C MET A 1 -2.32 5.49 -25.48
N VAL A 2 -3.07 6.40 -24.86
CA VAL A 2 -2.84 6.76 -23.46
C VAL A 2 -3.51 5.66 -22.64
N ASP A 3 -2.69 4.83 -22.01
CA ASP A 3 -3.20 3.88 -21.02
C ASP A 3 -3.69 4.72 -19.83
N SER A 4 -5.00 4.87 -19.71
CA SER A 4 -5.61 5.45 -18.52
C SER A 4 -5.40 4.47 -17.39
N PHE A 5 -4.33 4.68 -16.63
CA PHE A 5 -4.14 4.06 -15.33
C PHE A 5 -5.28 4.52 -14.41
N ASP A 6 -6.36 3.75 -14.36
CA ASP A 6 -7.40 3.87 -13.33
C ASP A 6 -6.75 3.47 -11.99
N PHE A 7 -6.11 4.44 -11.32
CA PHE A 7 -5.51 4.30 -9.98
C PHE A 7 -6.61 4.12 -8.92
N LYS A 8 -7.48 3.11 -9.08
CA LYS A 8 -8.32 2.65 -7.98
C LYS A 8 -7.50 1.74 -7.11
N VAL A 9 -6.91 2.31 -6.07
CA VAL A 9 -6.40 1.54 -4.93
C VAL A 9 -7.56 0.73 -4.37
N ARG A 10 -7.71 -0.52 -4.84
CA ARG A 10 -8.69 -1.45 -4.29
C ARG A 10 -8.17 -1.81 -2.91
N ILE A 11 -8.63 -1.09 -1.90
CA ILE A 11 -8.41 -1.46 -0.50
C ILE A 11 -9.11 -2.81 -0.33
N PRO A 12 -8.38 -3.94 -0.20
CA PRO A 12 -9.04 -5.21 -0.03
C PRO A 12 -9.82 -5.17 1.28
N LYS A 13 -11.14 -5.45 1.22
CA LYS A 13 -11.89 -5.83 2.42
C LYS A 13 -11.16 -7.05 3.00
N ARG A 14 -10.80 -6.96 4.28
CA ARG A 14 -9.95 -7.87 5.07
C ARG A 14 -10.07 -9.36 4.68
N PRO A 15 -8.97 -10.14 4.80
CA PRO A 15 -7.74 -9.83 5.55
C PRO A 15 -6.74 -8.97 4.77
N LEU A 16 -6.12 -8.03 5.48
CA LEU A 16 -5.11 -7.13 4.92
C LEU A 16 -3.75 -7.85 5.00
N THR A 17 -3.28 -8.38 3.87
CA THR A 17 -2.07 -9.19 3.81
C THR A 17 -0.88 -8.39 3.31
N ARG A 18 0.33 -8.85 3.65
CA ARG A 18 1.58 -8.25 3.13
C ARG A 18 1.60 -8.20 1.60
N ARG A 19 1.12 -9.27 0.94
CA ARG A 19 0.97 -9.31 -0.53
C ARG A 19 -0.06 -8.31 -1.04
N GLY A 20 -1.19 -8.17 -0.34
CA GLY A 20 -2.22 -7.18 -0.69
C GLY A 20 -1.66 -5.75 -0.67
N ILE A 21 -0.97 -5.38 0.41
CA ILE A 21 -0.30 -4.08 0.53
C ILE A 21 0.72 -3.91 -0.59
N LEU A 22 1.60 -4.89 -0.82
CA LEU A 22 2.60 -4.78 -1.88
C LEU A 22 1.95 -4.55 -3.24
N SER A 23 0.88 -5.29 -3.54
CA SER A 23 0.14 -5.13 -4.79
C SER A 23 -0.46 -3.73 -4.89
N SER A 24 -1.05 -3.20 -3.82
CA SER A 24 -1.58 -1.84 -3.80
C SER A 24 -0.49 -0.80 -4.04
N VAL A 25 0.66 -0.91 -3.35
CA VAL A 25 1.81 -0.01 -3.52
C VAL A 25 2.41 -0.10 -4.91
N ALA A 26 2.47 -1.30 -5.48
CA ALA A 26 2.95 -1.52 -6.85
C ALA A 26 1.98 -0.93 -7.88
N SER A 27 0.66 -1.02 -7.65
CA SER A 27 -0.34 -0.34 -8.49
C SER A 27 -0.29 1.17 -8.37
N LEU A 28 0.19 1.70 -7.25
CA LEU A 28 0.46 3.12 -7.05
C LEU A 28 1.77 3.58 -7.68
N TYR A 29 2.64 2.66 -8.13
CA TYR A 29 3.92 3.03 -8.72
C TYR A 29 3.72 3.69 -10.07
N ASP A 30 3.89 5.02 -10.10
CA ASP A 30 3.90 5.81 -11.33
C ASP A 30 5.33 6.11 -11.77
N PRO A 31 5.70 5.85 -13.03
CA PRO A 31 7.06 6.06 -13.53
C PRO A 31 7.50 7.54 -13.52
N LEU A 32 6.57 8.51 -13.45
CA LEU A 32 6.89 9.95 -13.38
C LEU A 32 7.19 10.43 -11.96
N GLY A 33 7.01 9.59 -10.93
CA GLY A 33 7.38 9.91 -9.55
C GLY A 33 6.50 10.95 -8.86
N LEU A 34 5.37 11.33 -9.46
CA LEU A 34 4.44 12.33 -8.90
C LEU A 34 3.83 11.89 -7.55
N VAL A 35 3.70 10.59 -7.36
CA VAL A 35 3.18 9.96 -6.13
C VAL A 35 4.28 9.48 -5.18
N ALA A 36 5.56 9.78 -5.46
CA ALA A 36 6.69 9.44 -4.61
C ALA A 36 6.55 9.85 -3.12
N PRO A 37 6.07 11.07 -2.76
CA PRO A 37 5.91 11.43 -1.35
C PRO A 37 4.85 10.58 -0.63
N PHE A 38 3.86 10.07 -1.35
CA PHE A 38 2.80 9.22 -0.81
C PHE A 38 3.18 7.72 -0.77
N ILE A 39 4.02 7.27 -1.70
CA ILE A 39 4.55 5.90 -1.72
C ILE A 39 5.57 5.66 -0.60
N LEU A 40 6.29 6.70 -0.16
CA LEU A 40 7.31 6.58 0.88
C LEU A 40 6.79 5.95 2.18
N PRO A 41 5.72 6.45 2.83
CA PRO A 41 5.18 5.85 4.04
C PRO A 41 4.65 4.42 3.81
N MET A 42 4.11 4.14 2.62
CA MET A 42 3.66 2.79 2.25
C MET A 42 4.83 1.80 2.13
N LYS A 43 5.94 2.23 1.52
CA LYS A 43 7.18 1.43 1.44
C LYS A 43 7.79 1.20 2.82
N GLN A 44 7.75 2.20 3.70
CA GLN A 44 8.20 2.05 5.08
C GLN A 44 7.37 0.99 5.82
N LEU A 45 6.05 0.96 5.63
CA LEU A 45 5.18 -0.08 6.17
C LEU A 45 5.55 -1.46 5.63
N LEU A 46 5.71 -1.60 4.31
CA LEU A 46 6.15 -2.86 3.68
C LEU A 46 7.49 -3.37 4.23
N GLN A 47 8.45 -2.48 4.48
CA GLN A 47 9.72 -2.83 5.10
C GLN A 47 9.54 -3.32 6.54
N ARG A 48 8.67 -2.70 7.34
CA ARG A 48 8.34 -3.15 8.70
C ARG A 48 7.69 -4.52 8.70
N LEU A 49 6.68 -4.72 7.85
CA LEU A 49 6.04 -6.02 7.63
C LEU A 49 7.03 -7.11 7.20
N GLY A 50 8.04 -6.73 6.41
CA GLY A 50 9.14 -7.63 6.05
C GLY A 50 10.04 -8.01 7.21
N LYS A 51 10.32 -7.08 8.13
CA LYS A 51 11.11 -7.33 9.34
C LYS A 51 10.37 -8.17 10.38
N LEU A 52 9.04 -8.10 10.39
CA LEU A 52 8.20 -8.91 11.29
C LEU A 52 8.21 -10.40 10.94
N GLY A 53 8.80 -10.80 9.81
CA GLY A 53 8.84 -12.20 9.39
C GLY A 53 7.49 -12.74 8.89
N LEU A 54 6.49 -11.86 8.71
CA LEU A 54 5.16 -12.25 8.24
C LEU A 54 5.23 -12.81 6.83
N GLY A 55 4.58 -13.96 6.63
CA GLY A 55 4.35 -14.57 5.34
C GLY A 55 3.55 -13.67 4.41
N TRP A 56 3.66 -13.91 3.11
CA TRP A 56 3.01 -13.10 2.07
C TRP A 56 1.48 -13.08 2.17
N ASN A 57 0.88 -14.21 2.60
CA ASN A 57 -0.57 -14.36 2.75
C ASN A 57 -1.00 -14.29 4.22
N GLU A 58 -0.10 -13.96 5.15
CA GLU A 58 -0.48 -13.73 6.54
C GLU A 58 -1.14 -12.37 6.71
N GLU A 59 -2.11 -12.34 7.61
CA GLU A 59 -2.74 -11.09 8.03
C GLU A 59 -1.73 -10.26 8.82
N ILE A 60 -1.63 -8.99 8.46
CA ILE A 60 -0.78 -8.06 9.20
C ILE A 60 -1.41 -7.74 10.56
N PRO A 61 -0.59 -7.47 11.59
CA PRO A 61 -1.10 -7.07 12.89
C PRO A 61 -1.97 -5.80 12.76
N ASN A 62 -2.97 -5.70 13.64
CA ASN A 62 -3.97 -4.64 13.60
C ASN A 62 -3.35 -3.23 13.67
N GLU A 63 -2.19 -3.06 14.32
CA GLU A 63 -1.42 -1.81 14.33
C GLU A 63 -0.96 -1.40 12.93
N GLU A 64 -0.37 -2.32 12.17
CA GLU A 64 0.10 -2.07 10.81
C GLU A 64 -1.08 -1.88 9.84
N SER A 65 -2.21 -2.56 10.07
CA SER A 65 -3.45 -2.34 9.32
C SER A 65 -4.04 -0.95 9.57
N LYS A 66 -4.00 -0.43 10.80
CA LYS A 66 -4.43 0.94 11.08
C LYS A 66 -3.53 1.94 10.37
N ARG A 67 -2.22 1.75 10.47
CA ARG A 67 -1.22 2.61 9.83
C ARG A 67 -1.38 2.64 8.30
N TRP A 68 -1.67 1.50 7.69
CA TRP A 68 -2.01 1.41 6.26
C TRP A 68 -3.22 2.27 5.90
N LEU A 69 -4.31 2.17 6.68
CA LEU A 69 -5.54 2.94 6.44
C LEU A 69 -5.31 4.45 6.63
N GLU A 70 -4.49 4.85 7.60
CA GLU A 70 -4.12 6.27 7.77
C GLU A 70 -3.38 6.80 6.55
N ILE A 71 -2.38 6.06 6.05
CA ILE A 71 -1.63 6.46 4.85
C ILE A 71 -2.55 6.56 3.62
N LEU A 72 -3.51 5.64 3.49
CA LEU A 72 -4.49 5.69 2.40
C LEU A 72 -5.46 6.86 2.52
N SER A 73 -5.89 7.19 3.73
CA SER A 73 -6.75 8.34 4.00
C SER A 73 -6.03 9.65 3.66
N GLU A 74 -4.74 9.75 3.99
CA GLU A 74 -3.88 10.88 3.60
C GLU A 74 -3.72 10.94 2.07
N PHE A 75 -3.54 9.80 1.41
CA PHE A 75 -3.44 9.73 -0.05
C PHE A 75 -4.73 10.16 -0.77
N GLN A 76 -5.92 9.76 -0.28
CA GLN A 76 -7.19 10.16 -0.88
C GLN A 76 -7.58 11.63 -0.61
N LYS A 77 -6.92 12.30 0.34
CA LYS A 77 -7.14 13.72 0.64
C LYS A 77 -6.29 14.67 -0.20
N GLY A 78 -5.24 14.16 -0.85
CA GLY A 78 -4.28 14.92 -1.67
C GLY A 78 -4.74 15.14 -3.09
#